data_AF-A0A4Y2FJ36-F1
#
_entry.id   AF-A0A4Y2FJ36-F1
#
_cell.length_a   1.000
_cell.length_b   1.000
_cell.length_c   1.000
_cell.angle_alpha   90.00
_cell.angle_beta   90.00
_cell.angle_gamma   90.00
#
_symmetry.space_group_name_H-M   'P 1'
#
loop_
_entity.id
_entity.type
_entity.pdbx_description
1 polymer ?
#
loop_
_entity_poly.entity_id
_entity_poly.type
_entity_poly.pdbx_seq_one_letter_code
_entity_poly.pdbx_strand_id
1 'polypeptide(L)'
;MDSDSPLNNNTSQNQFQTPHQTPLFNTLNTPLQKDIKILQINLARSRPANLFLHPNVIQIKPDIIVIQEPYTQNRALSGFPGNWTAFSSENLTATILIPNLSIKAVLLSQ
;
A
#
# COMPACT_ATOMS: atom_id res chain seq x y z
N MET A 1 71.59 42.29 -29.92
CA MET A 1 71.23 41.30 -28.90
C MET A 1 71.00 42.09 -27.64
N ASP A 2 69.75 42.21 -27.21
CA ASP A 2 69.30 42.23 -25.82
C ASP A 2 67.77 42.39 -25.79
N SER A 3 67.20 41.86 -24.73
CA SER A 3 65.83 41.45 -24.42
C SER A 3 64.78 42.57 -24.32
N ASP A 4 63.51 42.26 -24.61
CA ASP A 4 62.44 42.10 -23.60
C ASP A 4 61.03 42.27 -24.19
N SER A 5 60.14 41.33 -23.84
CA SER A 5 58.67 41.43 -24.03
C SER A 5 58.08 42.37 -22.95
N PRO A 6 56.81 42.86 -23.02
CA PRO A 6 55.68 41.97 -22.68
C PRO A 6 54.25 42.36 -23.17
N LEU A 7 53.32 41.42 -22.93
CA LEU A 7 51.86 41.56 -22.64
C LEU A 7 50.92 42.01 -23.78
N ASN A 8 50.07 41.11 -24.31
CA ASN A 8 48.78 40.62 -23.78
C ASN A 8 47.63 41.64 -23.97
N ASN A 9 46.83 41.44 -25.02
CA ASN A 9 45.53 42.11 -25.19
C ASN A 9 44.44 41.04 -25.29
N ASN A 10 43.80 40.78 -24.14
CA ASN A 10 42.53 40.07 -24.06
C ASN A 10 41.39 41.03 -24.41
N THR A 11 40.75 40.78 -25.54
CA THR A 11 39.50 41.45 -25.95
C THR A 11 38.37 41.00 -25.03
N SER A 12 37.70 41.97 -24.40
CA SER A 12 36.53 41.74 -23.55
C SER A 12 35.30 41.44 -24.40
N GLN A 13 34.61 40.34 -24.11
CA GLN A 13 33.16 40.25 -24.32
C GLN A 13 32.50 39.69 -23.05
N ASN A 14 31.78 40.56 -22.36
CA ASN A 14 30.85 40.21 -21.30
C ASN A 14 29.67 39.44 -21.91
N GLN A 15 29.43 38.21 -21.45
CA GLN A 15 28.13 37.57 -21.54
C GLN A 15 27.64 37.31 -20.12
N PHE A 16 26.48 37.90 -19.80
CA PHE A 16 25.75 37.70 -18.56
C PHE A 16 25.33 36.23 -18.45
N GLN A 17 25.90 35.49 -17.50
CA GLN A 17 25.42 34.16 -17.13
C GLN A 17 24.47 34.29 -15.93
N THR A 18 23.19 34.03 -16.16
CA THR A 18 22.24 33.76 -15.08
C THR A 18 22.58 32.41 -14.45
N PRO A 19 22.52 32.25 -13.11
CA PRO A 19 22.61 30.92 -12.53
C PRO A 19 21.31 30.19 -12.85
N HIS A 20 21.35 29.25 -13.80
CA HIS A 20 20.32 28.23 -13.93
C HIS A 20 20.32 27.39 -12.64
N GLN A 21 19.49 27.77 -11.69
CA GLN A 21 19.10 26.90 -10.59
C GLN A 21 18.29 25.75 -11.21
N THR A 22 18.94 24.61 -11.42
CA THR A 22 18.23 23.35 -11.58
C THR A 22 17.53 23.06 -10.25
N PRO A 23 16.18 23.00 -10.19
CA PRO A 23 15.54 22.49 -9.01
C PRO A 23 15.89 21.00 -8.91
N LEU A 24 16.71 20.66 -7.92
CA LEU A 24 16.92 19.27 -7.49
C LEU A 24 15.61 18.76 -6.91
N PHE A 25 14.72 18.26 -7.76
CA PHE A 25 13.63 17.39 -7.32
C PHE A 25 14.19 16.01 -6.99
N ASN A 26 15.02 15.93 -5.94
CA ASN A 26 15.32 14.65 -5.29
C ASN A 26 14.17 14.35 -4.32
N THR A 27 12.98 14.07 -4.86
CA THR A 27 12.02 13.28 -4.11
C THR A 27 12.53 11.85 -4.11
N LEU A 28 13.36 11.52 -3.11
CA LEU A 28 13.55 10.16 -2.64
C LEU A 28 12.22 9.65 -2.07
N ASN A 29 11.21 9.53 -2.92
CA ASN A 29 10.06 8.67 -2.67
C ASN A 29 10.59 7.26 -2.86
N THR A 30 11.28 6.74 -1.85
CA THR A 30 11.27 5.30 -1.66
C THR A 30 9.80 4.95 -1.50
N PRO A 31 9.18 4.20 -2.42
CA PRO A 31 7.85 3.69 -2.14
C PRO A 31 8.01 2.93 -0.84
N LEU A 32 7.24 3.30 0.19
CA LEU A 32 7.08 2.46 1.35
C LEU A 32 6.43 1.18 0.81
N GLN A 33 7.25 0.23 0.37
CA GLN A 33 6.80 -1.06 -0.14
C GLN A 33 6.30 -1.82 1.08
N LYS A 34 5.06 -1.52 1.45
CA LYS A 34 4.35 -2.24 2.49
C LYS A 34 3.78 -3.47 1.81
N ASP A 35 4.39 -4.60 2.07
CA ASP A 35 3.87 -5.89 1.64
C ASP A 35 2.46 -6.06 2.21
N ILE A 36 1.51 -6.46 1.35
CA ILE A 36 0.15 -6.79 1.75
C ILE A 36 0.15 -8.21 2.30
N LYS A 37 -0.27 -8.39 3.55
CA LYS A 37 -0.39 -9.71 4.17
C LYS A 37 -1.79 -10.27 3.97
N ILE A 38 -1.89 -11.38 3.25
CA ILE A 38 -3.17 -12.04 2.98
C ILE A 38 -3.22 -13.37 3.75
N LEU A 39 -4.27 -13.55 4.55
CA LEU A 39 -4.59 -14.84 5.16
C LEU A 39 -5.70 -15.53 4.36
N GLN A 40 -5.44 -16.69 3.78
CA GLN A 40 -6.45 -17.52 3.13
C GLN A 40 -6.82 -18.70 4.02
N ILE A 41 -8.11 -18.95 4.23
CA ILE A 41 -8.59 -20.02 5.10
C ILE A 41 -9.94 -20.58 4.64
N ASN A 42 -10.17 -21.89 4.85
CA ASN A 42 -11.49 -22.51 4.78
C ASN A 42 -11.98 -22.77 6.22
N LEU A 43 -13.16 -22.30 6.58
CA LEU A 43 -13.73 -22.42 7.93
C LEU A 43 -14.73 -23.58 8.06
N ALA A 44 -15.01 -24.32 6.98
CA ALA A 44 -15.88 -25.50 6.92
C ALA A 44 -17.26 -25.28 7.58
N ARG A 45 -17.77 -24.04 7.50
CA ARG A 45 -19.00 -23.56 8.16
C ARG A 45 -19.03 -23.76 9.68
N SER A 46 -17.86 -23.92 10.30
CA SER A 46 -17.73 -24.23 11.72
C SER A 46 -17.83 -22.96 12.58
N ARG A 47 -18.87 -22.87 13.41
CA ARG A 47 -19.02 -21.78 14.38
C ARG A 47 -17.81 -21.64 15.31
N PRO A 48 -17.27 -22.73 15.90
CA PRO A 48 -16.03 -22.65 16.66
C PRO A 48 -14.86 -22.08 15.84
N ALA A 49 -14.66 -22.53 14.61
CA ALA A 49 -13.55 -22.05 13.77
C ALA A 49 -13.64 -20.53 13.50
N ASN A 50 -14.84 -20.02 13.19
CA ASN A 50 -15.08 -18.58 13.06
C ASN A 50 -14.73 -17.81 14.35
N LEU A 51 -15.19 -18.30 15.51
CA LEU A 51 -14.92 -17.64 16.80
C LEU A 51 -13.43 -17.67 17.18
N PHE A 52 -12.73 -18.76 16.88
CA PHE A 52 -11.29 -18.87 17.09
C PHE A 52 -10.48 -18.01 16.12
N LEU A 53 -10.96 -17.73 14.91
CA LEU A 53 -10.25 -16.89 13.95
C LEU A 53 -10.06 -15.46 14.48
N HIS A 54 -11.08 -14.88 15.14
CA HIS A 54 -11.04 -13.50 15.63
C HIS A 54 -9.81 -13.16 16.51
N PRO A 55 -9.52 -13.88 17.62
CA PRO A 55 -8.34 -13.59 18.44
C PRO A 55 -7.03 -13.85 17.69
N ASN A 56 -6.98 -14.80 16.75
CA ASN A 56 -5.79 -15.09 15.96
C ASN A 56 -5.47 -13.97 14.95
N VAL A 57 -6.48 -13.28 14.42
CA VAL A 57 -6.28 -12.13 13.52
C VAL A 57 -5.53 -11.00 14.22
N ILE A 58 -5.70 -10.81 15.54
CA ILE A 58 -4.96 -9.80 16.31
C ILE A 58 -3.46 -10.11 16.34
N GLN A 59 -3.09 -11.40 16.37
CA GLN A 59 -1.71 -11.85 16.39
C GLN A 59 -1.08 -11.87 14.99
N ILE A 60 -1.77 -12.48 14.01
CA ILE A 60 -1.31 -12.59 12.62
C ILE A 60 -1.23 -11.20 11.96
N LYS A 61 -2.13 -10.29 12.36
CA LYS A 61 -2.30 -8.95 11.80
C LYS A 61 -2.35 -8.97 10.26
N PRO A 62 -3.20 -9.82 9.63
CA PRO A 62 -3.36 -9.79 8.19
C PRO A 62 -3.96 -8.46 7.76
N ASP A 63 -3.62 -8.02 6.56
CA ASP A 63 -4.23 -6.87 5.91
C ASP A 63 -5.58 -7.25 5.32
N ILE A 64 -5.66 -8.45 4.72
CA ILE A 64 -6.83 -9.02 4.07
C ILE A 64 -6.98 -10.48 4.50
N ILE A 65 -8.22 -10.93 4.70
CA ILE A 65 -8.56 -12.33 4.96
C ILE A 65 -9.51 -12.82 3.86
N VAL A 66 -9.18 -13.93 3.23
CA VAL A 66 -10.02 -14.59 2.22
C VAL A 66 -10.54 -15.89 2.81
N ILE A 67 -11.87 -15.96 2.97
CA ILE A 67 -12.55 -17.04 3.68
C ILE A 67 -13.40 -17.85 2.71
N GLN A 68 -13.21 -19.17 2.72
CA GLN A 68 -14.12 -20.14 2.12
C GLN A 68 -14.98 -20.79 3.21
N GLU A 69 -16.25 -21.05 2.88
CA GLU A 69 -17.21 -21.69 3.77
C GLU A 69 -17.31 -21.02 5.16
N PRO A 70 -17.56 -19.70 5.25
CA PRO A 70 -17.74 -19.06 6.54
C PRO A 70 -18.97 -19.62 7.28
N TYR A 71 -18.93 -19.61 8.61
CA TYR A 71 -20.16 -19.78 9.38
C TYR A 71 -21.13 -18.63 9.12
N THR A 72 -22.41 -18.96 8.90
CA THR A 72 -23.49 -18.00 8.67
C THR A 72 -24.63 -18.30 9.64
N GLN A 73 -25.35 -17.24 10.03
CA GLN A 73 -26.52 -17.33 10.88
C GLN A 73 -27.61 -16.42 10.31
N ASN A 74 -28.84 -16.93 10.17
CA ASN A 74 -29.96 -16.18 9.58
C ASN A 74 -29.65 -15.59 8.20
N ARG A 75 -28.93 -16.34 7.35
CA ARG A 75 -28.47 -15.89 6.02
C ARG A 75 -27.61 -14.62 6.05
N ALA A 76 -26.86 -14.41 7.12
CA ALA A 76 -25.86 -13.36 7.24
C ALA A 76 -24.54 -13.93 7.76
N LEU A 77 -23.44 -13.27 7.41
CA LEU A 77 -22.14 -13.56 8.00
C LEU A 77 -22.17 -13.30 9.50
N SER A 78 -21.61 -14.21 10.31
CA SER A 78 -21.61 -14.10 11.77
C SER A 78 -20.25 -14.43 12.37
N GLY A 79 -19.95 -13.83 13.53
CA GLY A 79 -18.72 -14.11 14.30
C GLY A 79 -17.51 -13.23 13.96
N PHE A 80 -17.70 -12.08 13.29
CA PHE A 80 -16.64 -11.11 13.01
C PHE A 80 -16.96 -9.71 13.58
N PRO A 81 -15.93 -8.90 13.92
CA PRO A 81 -16.14 -7.52 14.33
C PRO A 81 -16.81 -6.67 13.25
N GLY A 82 -17.81 -5.89 13.64
CA GLY A 82 -18.57 -5.04 12.70
C GLY A 82 -17.78 -3.86 12.12
N ASN A 83 -16.59 -3.56 12.67
CA ASN A 83 -15.71 -2.51 12.12
C ASN A 83 -14.82 -3.02 10.97
N TRP A 84 -14.83 -4.31 10.65
CA TRP A 84 -14.11 -4.84 9.48
C TRP A 84 -14.93 -4.65 8.22
N THR A 85 -14.30 -4.22 7.13
CA THR A 85 -14.96 -4.21 5.83
C THR A 85 -15.14 -5.64 5.36
N ALA A 86 -16.34 -6.01 4.94
CA ALA A 86 -16.67 -7.35 4.48
C ALA A 86 -17.32 -7.31 3.09
N PHE A 87 -16.85 -8.17 2.18
CA PHE A 87 -17.49 -8.44 0.91
C PHE A 87 -17.77 -9.94 0.84
N SER A 88 -19.06 -10.30 0.89
CA SER A 88 -19.49 -11.70 0.82
C SER A 88 -20.03 -12.02 -0.57
N SER A 89 -19.85 -13.27 -1.00
CA SER A 89 -20.55 -13.77 -2.18
C SER A 89 -22.06 -13.81 -1.93
N GLU A 90 -22.87 -13.73 -3.00
CA GLU A 90 -24.34 -13.72 -2.90
C GLU A 90 -24.91 -14.92 -2.13
N ASN A 91 -24.30 -16.09 -2.33
CA ASN A 91 -24.69 -17.35 -1.69
C ASN A 91 -23.94 -17.61 -0.37
N LEU A 92 -23.12 -16.67 0.10
CA LEU A 92 -22.32 -16.74 1.32
C LEU A 92 -21.36 -17.95 1.40
N THR A 93 -20.93 -18.49 0.26
CA THR A 93 -19.90 -19.55 0.22
C THR A 93 -18.49 -19.00 0.38
N ALA A 94 -18.28 -17.71 0.13
CA ALA A 94 -17.00 -17.04 0.30
C ALA A 94 -17.16 -15.62 0.86
N THR A 95 -16.13 -15.12 1.53
CA THR A 95 -16.10 -13.74 2.04
C THR A 95 -14.67 -13.21 2.08
N ILE A 96 -14.49 -11.96 1.69
CA ILE A 96 -13.27 -11.19 1.89
C ILE A 96 -13.50 -10.25 3.08
N LEU A 97 -12.62 -10.32 4.08
CA LEU A 97 -12.59 -9.41 5.22
C LEU A 97 -11.34 -8.53 5.16
N ILE A 98 -11.49 -7.26 5.50
CA ILE A 98 -10.39 -6.28 5.58
C ILE A 98 -10.36 -5.74 7.01
N PRO A 99 -9.61 -6.39 7.92
CA PRO A 99 -9.44 -5.91 9.29
C PRO A 99 -8.53 -4.68 9.38
N ASN A 100 -7.63 -4.48 8.41
CA ASN A 100 -6.78 -3.29 8.38
C ASN A 100 -7.55 -2.08 7.80
N LEU A 101 -7.95 -1.17 8.70
CA LEU A 101 -8.70 0.04 8.37
C LEU A 101 -7.95 1.04 7.48
N SER A 102 -6.63 0.90 7.33
CA SER A 102 -5.86 1.74 6.40
C SER A 102 -6.08 1.34 4.93
N ILE A 103 -6.60 0.13 4.68
CA ILE A 103 -6.84 -0.38 3.33
C ILE A 103 -8.26 -0.03 2.93
N LYS A 104 -8.37 0.67 1.80
CA LYS A 104 -9.64 0.96 1.15
C LYS A 104 -9.81 0.01 -0.02
N ALA A 105 -10.90 -0.73 -0.02
CA ALA A 105 -11.29 -1.58 -1.13
C ALA A 105 -12.62 -1.11 -1.71
N VAL A 106 -12.81 -1.43 -2.98
CA VAL A 106 -14.04 -1.17 -3.72
C VAL A 106 -14.53 -2.47 -4.31
N LEU A 107 -15.83 -2.70 -4.25
CA LEU A 107 -16.48 -3.79 -4.95
C LEU A 107 -16.63 -3.39 -6.41
N LEU A 108 -15.97 -4.12 -7.32
CA LEU A 108 -16.25 -4.00 -8.75
C LEU A 108 -17.56 -4.75 -9.03
N SER A 109 -18.42 -4.18 -9.88
CA SER A 109 -19.80 -4.59 -10.14
C SER A 109 -20.06 -6.10 -9.98
N GLN A 110 -21.11 -6.45 -9.24
CA GLN A 110 -21.61 -7.81 -9.09
C GLN A 110 -22.44 -8.24 -10.30
#